data_AF-A0A822CRB9-F1
#
_entry.id   AF-A0A822CRB9-F1
#
_cell.length_a   1.000
_cell.length_b   1.000
_cell.length_c   1.000
_cell.angle_alpha   90.00
_cell.angle_beta   90.00
_cell.angle_gamma   90.00
#
_symmetry.space_group_name_H-M   'P 1'
#
loop_
_entity.id
_entity.type
_entity.pdbx_description
1 polymer ?
#
loop_
_entity_poly.entity_id
_entity_poly.type
_entity_poly.pdbx_seq_one_letter_code
_entity_poly.pdbx_strand_id
1 'polypeptide(L)'
;MIVTVIIAILQIITCLFCYWFVQIRAFMQCVPEKNPWKAELVVVKPTANNGYSEMVPLHHGKNPHDQREHAWFIFQKCRYIYDESEKKTFQTIEYPLSNSFSSYLQSKGYQTQDDIDQGIWNFGLNT
;
A
#
# COMPACT_ATOMS: atom_id res chain seq x y z
N MET A 1 44.76 -13.67 6.52
CA MET A 1 43.85 -14.68 5.95
C MET A 1 42.62 -14.95 6.83
N ILE A 2 42.76 -15.08 8.16
CA ILE A 2 41.61 -15.31 9.06
C ILE A 2 40.65 -14.10 9.11
N VAL A 3 41.17 -12.88 9.27
CA VAL A 3 40.35 -11.65 9.36
C VAL A 3 39.49 -11.44 8.11
N THR A 4 40.05 -11.68 6.93
CA THR A 4 39.33 -11.54 5.65
C THR A 4 38.20 -12.56 5.51
N VAL A 5 38.41 -13.79 5.98
CA VAL A 5 37.36 -14.84 5.99
C VAL A 5 36.22 -14.44 6.93
N ILE A 6 36.53 -13.90 8.10
CA ILE A 6 35.52 -13.44 9.06
C ILE A 6 34.67 -12.31 8.46
N ILE A 7 35.30 -11.32 7.81
CA ILE A 7 34.59 -10.22 7.16
C ILE A 7 33.68 -10.74 6.05
N ALA A 8 34.15 -11.67 5.22
CA ALA A 8 33.36 -12.27 4.15
C ALA A 8 32.13 -13.02 4.70
N ILE A 9 32.30 -13.81 5.76
CA ILE A 9 31.19 -14.52 6.42
C ILE A 9 30.17 -13.52 6.98
N LEU A 10 30.61 -12.46 7.65
CA LEU A 10 29.72 -11.43 8.19
C LEU A 10 28.92 -10.75 7.08
N GLN A 11 29.55 -10.38 5.97
CA GLN A 11 28.84 -9.79 4.83
C GLN A 11 27.77 -10.72 4.26
N ILE A 12 28.09 -12.01 4.08
CA ILE A 12 27.13 -13.01 3.59
C ILE A 12 25.94 -13.12 4.56
N ILE A 13 26.20 -13.21 5.86
CA ILE A 13 25.15 -13.28 6.88
C ILE A 13 24.27 -12.03 6.85
N THR A 14 24.85 -10.83 6.73
CA THR A 14 24.08 -9.59 6.61
C THR A 14 23.20 -9.57 5.37
N CYS A 15 23.70 -10.04 4.22
CA CYS A 15 22.90 -10.17 3.00
C CYS A 15 21.76 -11.17 3.15
N LEU A 16 22.01 -12.33 3.78
CA LEU A 16 20.97 -13.32 4.08
C LEU A 16 19.90 -12.72 5.01
N PHE A 17 20.29 -11.96 6.03
CA PHE A 17 19.34 -11.30 6.91
C PHE A 17 18.45 -10.30 6.17
N CYS A 18 19.01 -9.54 5.23
CA CYS A 18 18.21 -8.63 4.38
C CYS A 18 17.27 -9.38 3.43
N TYR A 19 17.60 -10.62 3.04
CA TYR A 19 16.73 -11.45 2.21
C TYR A 19 15.55 -12.02 3.01
N TRP A 20 15.80 -12.54 4.21
CA TRP A 20 14.79 -13.23 5.01
C TRP A 20 13.93 -12.30 5.88
N PHE A 21 14.49 -11.18 6.35
CA PHE A 21 13.82 -10.31 7.31
C PHE A 21 13.58 -8.93 6.71
N VAL A 22 12.31 -8.64 6.42
CA VAL A 22 11.88 -7.35 5.87
C VAL A 22 12.26 -6.17 6.77
N GLN A 23 12.26 -6.35 8.09
CA GLN A 23 12.64 -5.30 9.02
C GLN A 23 14.14 -4.96 8.94
N ILE A 24 14.99 -5.97 8.78
CA ILE A 24 16.44 -5.76 8.60
C ILE A 24 16.69 -5.12 7.25
N ARG A 25 16.01 -5.60 6.20
CA ARG A 25 16.06 -4.98 4.88
C ARG A 25 15.68 -3.50 4.92
N ALA A 26 14.57 -3.17 5.57
CA ALA A 26 14.11 -1.79 5.75
C ALA A 26 15.12 -0.94 6.51
N PHE A 27 15.71 -1.48 7.59
CA PHE A 27 16.72 -0.77 8.37
C PHE A 27 18.00 -0.49 7.57
N MET A 28 18.41 -1.42 6.70
CA MET A 28 19.66 -1.30 5.93
C MET A 28 19.49 -0.46 4.66
N GLN A 29 18.32 -0.51 4.01
CA GLN A 29 18.08 0.09 2.69
C GLN A 29 17.22 1.35 2.73
N CYS A 30 16.54 1.64 3.83
CA CYS A 30 15.54 2.72 3.90
C CYS A 30 15.75 3.60 5.13
N VAL A 31 15.21 4.82 5.05
CA VAL A 31 15.15 5.78 6.16
C VAL A 31 13.67 5.98 6.52
N PRO A 32 13.30 6.00 7.82
CA PRO A 32 11.93 6.26 8.22
C PRO A 32 11.50 7.68 7.82
N GLU A 33 10.42 7.76 7.05
CA GLU A 33 9.81 9.03 6.59
C GLU A 33 8.40 9.16 7.20
N LYS A 34 8.07 10.37 7.66
CA LYS A 34 6.75 10.66 8.27
C LYS A 34 5.77 11.21 7.23
N ASN A 35 6.28 11.85 6.18
CA ASN A 35 5.46 12.42 5.13
C ASN A 35 5.13 11.35 4.07
N PRO A 36 3.85 10.94 3.92
CA PRO A 36 3.46 9.93 2.93
C PRO A 36 3.72 10.37 1.48
N TRP A 37 3.78 11.67 1.21
CA TRP A 37 4.05 12.22 -0.12
C TRP A 37 5.53 12.18 -0.52
N LYS A 38 6.42 11.91 0.44
CA LYS A 38 7.87 11.73 0.20
C LYS A 38 8.32 10.27 0.26
N ALA A 39 7.53 9.42 0.92
CA ALA A 39 7.87 8.02 1.09
C ALA A 39 7.62 7.24 -0.21
N GLU A 40 8.53 6.35 -0.58
CA GLU A 40 8.39 5.49 -1.78
C GLU A 40 8.02 4.04 -1.43
N LEU A 41 8.28 3.63 -0.18
CA LEU A 41 8.10 2.27 0.29
C LEU A 41 7.35 2.28 1.62
N VAL A 42 6.50 1.27 1.81
CA VAL A 42 5.78 1.02 3.07
C VAL A 42 6.13 -0.37 3.56
N VAL A 43 6.47 -0.48 4.84
CA VAL A 43 6.60 -1.78 5.53
C VAL A 43 5.28 -2.08 6.22
N VAL A 44 4.54 -3.04 5.67
CA VAL A 44 3.25 -3.47 6.21
C VAL A 44 3.48 -4.57 7.23
N LYS A 45 2.89 -4.42 8.41
CA LYS A 45 2.81 -5.45 9.44
C LYS A 45 1.37 -5.93 9.54
N PRO A 46 1.05 -7.15 9.06
CA PRO A 46 -0.30 -7.66 9.19
C PRO A 46 -0.62 -7.91 10.67
N THR A 47 -1.91 -7.95 10.98
CA THR A 47 -2.37 -8.44 12.27
C THR A 47 -2.02 -9.91 12.42
N ALA A 48 -2.01 -10.40 13.67
CA ALA A 48 -1.77 -11.81 13.94
C ALA A 48 -2.70 -12.69 13.09
N ASN A 49 -2.15 -13.79 12.55
CA ASN A 49 -2.82 -14.76 11.68
C ASN A 49 -3.21 -14.26 10.27
N ASN A 50 -2.84 -13.05 9.85
CA ASN A 50 -3.12 -12.53 8.49
C ASN A 50 -1.85 -12.45 7.62
N GLY A 51 -1.01 -13.48 7.71
CA GLY A 51 0.21 -13.62 6.90
C GLY A 51 1.45 -12.96 7.50
N TYR A 52 2.37 -12.52 6.63
CA TYR A 52 3.70 -12.05 7.01
C TYR A 52 3.91 -10.57 6.66
N SER A 53 4.89 -9.96 7.33
CA SER A 53 5.26 -8.57 7.03
C SER A 53 5.92 -8.46 5.66
N GLU A 54 5.57 -7.42 4.92
CA GLU A 54 6.03 -7.20 3.55
C GLU A 54 6.39 -5.74 3.34
N MET A 55 7.36 -5.49 2.46
CA MET A 55 7.71 -4.15 2.00
C MET A 55 7.13 -3.96 0.61
N VAL A 56 6.20 -3.03 0.49
CA VAL A 56 5.44 -2.76 -0.74
C VAL A 56 5.70 -1.34 -1.23
N PRO A 57 5.64 -1.10 -2.55
CA PRO A 57 5.76 0.26 -3.10
C PRO A 57 4.56 1.12 -2.68
N LEU A 58 4.85 2.38 -2.34
CA LEU A 58 3.85 3.43 -2.21
C LEU A 58 3.69 4.11 -3.57
N HIS A 59 2.47 4.15 -4.07
CA HIS A 59 2.12 4.82 -5.30
C HIS A 59 1.51 6.18 -5.00
N HIS A 60 1.80 7.15 -5.85
CA HIS A 60 1.21 8.49 -5.84
C HIS A 60 0.56 8.76 -7.19
N GLY A 61 -0.54 9.48 -7.18
CA GLY A 61 -1.25 9.82 -8.41
C GLY A 61 -2.38 10.77 -8.15
N LYS A 62 -2.74 11.54 -9.17
CA LYS A 62 -3.84 12.49 -9.09
C LYS A 62 -5.11 11.84 -9.60
N ASN A 63 -6.18 11.98 -8.82
CA ASN A 63 -7.50 11.64 -9.33
C ASN A 63 -7.92 12.71 -10.36
N PRO A 64 -8.27 12.34 -11.61
CA PRO A 64 -8.73 13.30 -12.62
C PRO A 64 -9.89 14.17 -12.15
N HIS A 65 -10.71 13.66 -11.22
CA HIS A 65 -11.95 14.29 -10.75
C HIS A 65 -11.77 15.27 -9.61
N ASP A 66 -10.95 14.92 -8.61
CA ASP A 66 -10.72 15.76 -7.43
C ASP A 66 -9.48 16.66 -7.62
N GLN A 67 -8.64 16.38 -8.62
CA GLN A 67 -7.32 16.99 -8.85
C GLN A 67 -6.36 16.90 -7.64
N ARG A 68 -6.75 16.22 -6.57
CA ARG A 68 -5.93 15.94 -5.39
C ARG A 68 -4.98 14.81 -5.67
N GLU A 69 -3.82 14.89 -5.03
CA GLU A 69 -2.87 13.81 -4.99
C GLU A 69 -3.34 12.76 -3.98
N HIS A 70 -3.24 11.49 -4.35
CA HIS A 70 -3.57 10.34 -3.51
C HIS A 70 -2.35 9.45 -3.40
N ALA A 71 -2.09 8.97 -2.18
CA ALA A 71 -1.08 7.96 -1.92
C ALA A 71 -1.78 6.62 -1.62
N TRP A 72 -1.37 5.55 -2.28
CA TRP A 72 -1.93 4.22 -2.01
C TRP A 72 -0.89 3.12 -2.20
N PHE A 73 -1.11 1.98 -1.54
CA PHE A 73 -0.34 0.77 -1.78
C PHE A 73 -1.29 -0.42 -1.87
N ILE A 74 -0.78 -1.54 -2.36
CA ILE A 74 -1.52 -2.81 -2.41
C ILE A 74 -0.79 -3.80 -1.53
N PHE A 75 -1.53 -4.45 -0.63
CA PHE A 75 -1.02 -5.52 0.22
C PHE A 75 -2.02 -6.67 0.20
N GLN A 76 -1.56 -7.87 -0.13
CA GLN A 76 -2.40 -9.07 -0.21
C GLN A 76 -3.67 -8.88 -1.08
N LYS A 77 -3.53 -8.22 -2.24
CA LYS A 77 -4.63 -7.85 -3.16
C LYS A 77 -5.66 -6.85 -2.60
N CYS A 78 -5.44 -6.31 -1.41
CA CYS A 78 -6.23 -5.22 -0.85
C CYS A 78 -5.52 -3.89 -1.11
N ARG A 79 -6.23 -2.91 -1.66
CA ARG A 79 -5.71 -1.56 -1.86
C ARG A 79 -6.01 -0.69 -0.63
N TYR A 80 -4.99 0.02 -0.18
CA TYR A 80 -5.04 0.92 0.97
C TYR A 80 -4.75 2.33 0.51
N ILE A 81 -5.65 3.27 0.78
CA ILE A 81 -5.55 4.67 0.36
C ILE A 81 -5.32 5.54 1.59
N TYR A 82 -4.43 6.53 1.48
CA TYR A 82 -4.17 7.50 2.54
C TYR A 82 -5.34 8.48 2.67
N ASP A 83 -5.93 8.55 3.85
CA ASP A 83 -6.92 9.57 4.21
C ASP A 83 -6.23 10.75 4.90
N GLU A 84 -6.10 11.87 4.18
CA GLU A 84 -5.49 13.10 4.67
C GLU A 84 -6.42 13.93 5.56
N SER A 85 -7.74 13.82 5.35
CA SER A 85 -8.76 14.68 5.95
C SER A 85 -9.04 14.37 7.41
N GLU A 86 -9.33 13.11 7.73
CA GLU A 86 -9.84 12.75 9.07
C GLU A 86 -8.81 11.97 9.86
N LYS A 87 -8.46 10.77 9.38
CA LYS A 87 -7.73 9.80 10.21
C LYS A 87 -6.22 9.88 10.06
N LYS A 88 -5.69 10.57 9.04
CA LYS A 88 -4.25 10.65 8.72
C LYS A 88 -3.55 9.28 8.67
N THR A 89 -4.30 8.28 8.21
CA THR A 89 -3.87 6.87 8.17
C THR A 89 -4.33 6.22 6.87
N PHE A 90 -3.65 5.13 6.49
CA PHE A 90 -4.05 4.31 5.35
C PHE A 90 -5.26 3.46 5.70
N GLN A 91 -6.30 3.55 4.89
CA GLN A 91 -7.54 2.80 5.06
C GLN A 91 -7.79 1.88 3.86
N THR A 92 -8.43 0.74 4.13
CA THR A 92 -8.95 -0.12 3.06
C THR A 92 -10.06 0.62 2.31
N ILE A 93 -10.22 0.31 1.03
CA ILE A 93 -11.39 0.76 0.27
C ILE A 93 -12.66 0.24 0.94
N GLU A 94 -13.61 1.13 1.18
CA GLU A 94 -14.94 0.78 1.63
C GLU A 94 -15.85 0.58 0.41
N TYR A 95 -16.39 -0.63 0.28
CA TYR A 95 -17.39 -0.92 -0.73
C TYR A 95 -18.77 -0.48 -0.21
N PRO A 96 -19.65 0.03 -1.08
CA PRO A 96 -21.02 0.40 -0.71
C PRO A 96 -21.86 -0.86 -0.49
N LEU A 97 -21.60 -1.57 0.61
CA LEU A 97 -22.30 -2.80 1.03
C LEU A 97 -23.33 -2.54 2.13
N SER A 98 -23.18 -1.42 2.84
CA SER A 98 -24.01 -1.00 3.97
C SER A 98 -25.03 0.08 3.60
N ASN A 99 -25.20 0.38 2.32
CA ASN A 99 -26.17 1.38 1.88
C ASN A 99 -27.61 0.88 2.12
N SER A 100 -28.55 1.82 2.18
CA SER A 100 -29.97 1.48 2.33
C SER A 100 -30.48 0.68 1.13
N PHE A 101 -31.48 -0.18 1.34
CA PHE A 101 -32.10 -0.95 0.26
C PHE A 101 -32.66 -0.05 -0.86
N SER A 102 -33.23 1.10 -0.49
CA SER A 102 -33.72 2.11 -1.43
C SER A 102 -32.64 2.61 -2.37
N SER A 103 -31.40 2.78 -1.87
CA SER A 103 -30.26 3.23 -2.68
C SER A 103 -29.92 2.23 -3.78
N TYR A 104 -29.99 0.93 -3.49
CA TYR A 104 -29.74 -0.10 -4.50
C TYR A 104 -30.90 -0.19 -5.50
N LEU A 105 -32.15 -0.09 -5.03
CA LEU A 105 -33.33 -0.14 -5.90
C LEU A 105 -33.34 1.00 -6.94
N GLN A 106 -32.83 2.18 -6.55
CA GLN A 106 -32.75 3.35 -7.42
C GLN A 106 -31.46 3.39 -8.27
N SER A 107 -30.52 2.48 -8.05
CA SER A 107 -29.26 2.46 -8.79
C SER A 107 -29.49 2.13 -10.26
N LYS A 108 -28.99 2.99 -11.15
CA LYS A 108 -29.03 2.79 -12.61
C LYS A 108 -27.71 2.28 -13.19
N GLY A 109 -26.70 2.07 -12.34
CA GLY A 109 -25.32 1.82 -12.76
C GLY A 109 -24.62 3.08 -13.28
N TYR A 110 -23.36 2.93 -13.71
CA TYR A 110 -22.57 4.00 -14.30
C TYR A 110 -23.18 4.43 -15.64
N GLN A 111 -23.47 5.73 -15.78
CA GLN A 111 -24.17 6.26 -16.97
C GLN A 111 -23.21 6.86 -17.99
N THR A 112 -22.07 7.36 -17.52
CA THR A 112 -21.07 8.05 -18.34
C THR A 112 -19.72 7.33 -18.29
N GLN A 113 -18.86 7.57 -19.28
CA GLN A 113 -17.48 7.06 -19.25
C GLN A 113 -16.72 7.59 -18.04
N ASP A 114 -17.00 8.83 -17.67
CA ASP A 114 -16.44 9.52 -16.53
C ASP A 114 -16.76 8.80 -15.20
N ASP A 115 -18.00 8.30 -15.04
CA ASP A 115 -18.41 7.47 -13.91
C ASP A 115 -17.65 6.14 -13.86
N ILE A 116 -17.40 5.53 -15.02
CA ILE A 116 -16.65 4.27 -15.14
C ILE A 116 -15.19 4.51 -14.73
N ASP A 117 -14.59 5.59 -15.23
CA ASP A 117 -13.21 5.95 -14.93
C ASP A 117 -13.03 6.25 -13.43
N GLN A 118 -14.02 6.89 -12.78
CA GLN A 118 -14.05 7.01 -11.31
C GLN A 118 -14.13 5.66 -10.63
N GLY A 119 -15.01 4.76 -11.10
CA GLY A 119 -15.13 3.41 -10.56
C GLY A 119 -13.81 2.64 -10.63
N ILE A 120 -13.12 2.71 -11.77
CA ILE A 120 -11.80 2.09 -11.96
C ILE A 120 -10.76 2.74 -11.06
N TRP A 121 -10.76 4.07 -10.94
CA TRP A 121 -9.85 4.77 -10.04
C TRP A 121 -10.05 4.37 -8.58
N ASN A 122 -11.30 4.21 -8.14
CA ASN A 122 -11.63 3.90 -6.75
C ASN A 122 -11.43 2.42 -6.44
N PHE A 123 -11.90 1.51 -7.29
CA PHE A 123 -11.99 0.07 -7.01
C PHE A 123 -10.98 -0.79 -7.78
N GLY A 124 -10.35 -0.25 -8.82
CA GLY A 124 -9.50 -1.01 -9.74
C GLY A 124 -10.30 -1.82 -10.77
N LEU A 125 -9.57 -2.52 -11.64
CA LEU A 125 -10.16 -3.42 -12.64
C LEU A 125 -10.39 -4.82 -12.05
N ASN A 126 -11.49 -5.46 -12.44
CA ASN A 126 -11.76 -6.86 -12.09
C ASN A 126 -10.95 -7.77 -13.01
N THR A 127 -9.86 -8.35 -12.51
CA THR A 127 -8.90 -9.15 -13.28
C THR A 127 -8.60 -10.47 -12.59
#